data_AF-A0A0F9EGJ8-F1
#
_entry.id   AF-A0A0F9EGJ8-F1
#
_cell.length_a   1.000
_cell.length_b   1.000
_cell.length_c   1.000
_cell.angle_alpha   90.00
_cell.angle_beta   90.00
_cell.angle_gamma   90.00
#
_symmetry.space_group_name_H-M   'P 1'
#
loop_
_entity.id
_entity.type
_entity.pdbx_description
1 polymer ?
#
loop_
_entity_poly.entity_id
_entity_poly.type
_entity_poly.pdbx_seq_one_letter_code
_entity_poly.pdbx_strand_id
1 'polypeptide(L)'
;MKENIENKEKRIKMENKDGRIASITLLTCFSGLSKVSLILSEGNKNTVYKNKGMFGVYEYAKEEYNATIEILKKRKFSIIANKGVKN
;
A
#
# COMPACT_ATOMS: atom_id res chain seq x y z
N MET A 1 6.45 5.18 -31.33
CA MET A 1 5.16 4.82 -30.70
C MET A 1 5.23 5.27 -29.26
N LYS A 2 4.31 6.14 -28.79
CA LYS A 2 4.23 6.47 -27.35
C LYS A 2 3.43 5.35 -26.70
N GLU A 3 4.10 4.43 -26.03
CA GLU A 3 3.41 3.51 -25.13
C GLU A 3 2.67 4.36 -24.09
N ASN A 4 1.35 4.16 -24.00
CA ASN A 4 0.55 4.72 -22.91
C ASN A 4 0.96 3.96 -21.65
N ILE A 5 1.83 4.57 -20.85
CA ILE A 5 2.34 3.90 -19.67
C ILE A 5 1.31 3.97 -18.55
N GLU A 6 0.59 2.87 -18.35
CA GLU A 6 -0.47 2.74 -17.36
C GLU A 6 0.12 2.71 -15.93
N ASN A 7 -0.21 3.70 -15.11
CA ASN A 7 0.16 3.72 -13.69
C ASN A 7 -0.58 2.56 -12.97
N LYS A 8 0.16 1.54 -12.51
CA LYS A 8 -0.42 0.43 -11.73
C LYS A 8 -0.36 0.77 -10.23
N GLU A 9 -1.51 1.14 -9.67
CA GLU A 9 -1.68 1.29 -8.22
C GLU A 9 -2.14 -0.04 -7.60
N LYS A 10 -1.43 -0.50 -6.56
CA LYS A 10 -1.89 -1.57 -5.68
C LYS A 10 -2.12 -1.02 -4.29
N ARG A 11 -3.35 -1.13 -3.79
CA ARG A 11 -3.72 -0.65 -2.45
C ARG A 11 -4.41 -1.73 -1.64
N ILE A 12 -4.01 -1.89 -0.40
CA ILE A 12 -4.69 -2.73 0.59
C ILE A 12 -4.98 -1.89 1.83
N LYS A 13 -6.20 -2.04 2.35
CA LYS A 13 -6.60 -1.54 3.66
C LYS A 13 -6.82 -2.72 4.61
N MET A 14 -6.35 -2.59 5.83
CA MET A 14 -6.48 -3.60 6.87
C MET A 14 -6.93 -2.96 8.18
N GLU A 15 -7.66 -3.70 9.00
CA GLU A 15 -8.12 -3.26 10.33
C GLU A 15 -7.87 -4.35 11.37
N ASN A 16 -7.54 -3.95 12.61
CA ASN A 16 -7.43 -4.87 13.73
C ASN A 16 -8.63 -4.72 14.70
N LYS A 17 -8.75 -5.62 15.69
CA LYS A 17 -9.86 -5.60 16.66
C LYS A 17 -9.93 -4.32 17.52
N ASP A 18 -8.84 -3.57 17.61
CA ASP A 18 -8.77 -2.31 18.36
C ASP A 18 -9.27 -1.10 17.54
N GLY A 19 -9.76 -1.32 16.32
CA GLY A 19 -10.21 -0.25 15.41
C GLY A 19 -9.07 0.54 14.78
N ARG A 20 -7.83 0.02 14.81
CA ARG A 20 -6.69 0.59 14.09
C ARG A 20 -6.75 0.17 12.64
N ILE A 21 -6.51 1.13 11.75
CA ILE A 21 -6.52 0.96 10.30
C ILE A 21 -5.10 1.11 9.78
N ALA A 22 -4.68 0.20 8.91
CA ALA A 22 -3.45 0.31 8.15
C ALA A 22 -3.79 0.33 6.65
N SER A 23 -3.25 1.28 5.90
CA SER A 23 -3.36 1.34 4.45
C SER A 23 -1.95 1.26 3.86
N ILE A 24 -1.73 0.33 2.95
CA ILE A 24 -0.48 0.20 2.19
C ILE A 24 -0.81 0.45 0.72
N THR A 25 -0.06 1.34 0.08
CA THR A 25 -0.20 1.66 -1.35
C THR A 25 1.16 1.53 -2.03
N LEU A 26 1.23 0.73 -3.09
CA LEU A 26 2.36 0.64 -4.00
C LEU A 26 1.98 1.33 -5.32
N LEU A 27 2.64 2.45 -5.61
CA LEU A 27 2.45 3.25 -6.82
C LEU A 27 3.65 3.07 -7.74
N THR A 28 3.42 2.74 -9.01
CA THR A 28 4.48 2.68 -10.04
C THR A 28 4.44 3.90 -10.94
N CYS A 29 5.53 4.66 -11.02
CA CYS A 29 5.69 5.83 -11.88
C CYS A 29 6.81 5.58 -12.90
N PHE A 30 6.49 5.54 -14.19
CA PHE A 30 7.38 5.05 -15.23
C PHE A 30 8.22 6.13 -15.94
N SER A 31 8.95 6.94 -15.17
CA SER A 31 9.94 7.86 -15.76
C SER A 31 11.34 7.22 -15.77
N GLY A 32 11.63 6.37 -16.77
CA GLY A 32 12.99 5.94 -17.18
C GLY A 32 13.84 5.12 -16.19
N LEU A 33 13.46 5.09 -14.92
CA LEU A 33 13.94 4.25 -13.83
C LEU A 33 12.65 3.83 -13.13
N SER A 34 12.37 2.55 -12.98
CA SER A 34 11.12 1.97 -12.43
C SER A 34 10.87 2.42 -10.97
N LYS A 35 10.55 3.70 -10.82
CA LYS A 35 10.44 4.43 -9.57
C LYS A 35 9.08 4.14 -8.99
N VAL A 36 9.09 3.68 -7.76
CA VAL A 36 7.88 3.30 -7.04
C VAL A 36 7.79 4.04 -5.74
N SER A 37 6.57 4.37 -5.34
CA SER A 37 6.29 4.89 -4.01
C SER A 37 5.52 3.84 -3.21
N LEU A 38 6.10 3.36 -2.12
CA LEU A 38 5.41 2.57 -1.12
C LEU A 38 4.99 3.51 0.01
N ILE A 39 3.69 3.62 0.27
CA ILE A 39 3.13 4.47 1.32
C ILE A 39 2.39 3.57 2.30
N LEU A 40 2.90 3.48 3.53
CA LEU A 40 2.21 2.87 4.67
C LEU A 40 1.64 3.99 5.55
N SER A 41 0.34 3.95 5.79
CA SER A 41 -0.32 4.79 6.79
C SER A 41 -0.97 3.92 7.87
N GLU A 42 -0.58 4.06 9.13
CA GLU A 42 -1.27 3.45 10.28
C GLU A 42 -2.01 4.54 11.07
N GLY A 43 -3.24 4.26 11.46
CA GLY A 43 -4.15 5.23 12.06
C GLY A 43 -5.35 4.57 12.72
N ASN A 44 -6.36 5.37 13.02
CA ASN A 44 -7.74 4.94 13.19
C ASN A 44 -8.64 5.74 12.22
N LYS A 45 -9.97 5.67 12.36
CA LYS A 45 -10.89 6.42 11.47
C LYS A 45 -10.65 7.94 11.44
N ASN A 46 -10.06 8.50 12.49
CA ASN A 46 -9.99 9.95 12.71
C ASN A 46 -8.56 10.51 12.72
N THR A 47 -7.53 9.66 12.78
CA THR A 47 -6.14 10.12 12.95
C THR A 47 -5.16 9.16 12.32
N VAL A 48 -4.18 9.70 11.58
CA VAL A 48 -3.01 8.97 11.11
C VAL A 48 -1.88 9.16 12.12
N TYR A 49 -1.37 8.06 12.66
CA TYR A 49 -0.30 8.07 13.67
C TYR A 49 1.08 7.80 13.07
N LYS A 50 1.16 7.12 11.93
CA LYS A 50 2.43 6.76 11.30
C LYS A 50 2.29 6.81 9.79
N ASN A 51 3.23 7.47 9.13
CA ASN A 51 3.36 7.46 7.68
C ASN A 51 4.81 7.08 7.33
N LYS A 52 5.00 6.06 6.48
CA LYS A 52 6.31 5.66 5.94
C LYS A 52 6.21 5.63 4.43
N GLY A 53 7.04 6.46 3.78
CA GLY A 53 7.26 6.47 2.34
C GLY A 53 8.56 5.77 1.99
N MET A 54 8.59 5.00 0.91
CA MET A 54 9.84 4.57 0.27
C MET A 54 9.79 4.89 -1.21
N PHE A 55 10.87 5.46 -1.73
CA PHE A 55 11.07 5.73 -3.16
C PHE A 55 12.26 4.92 -3.67
N GLY A 56 12.06 4.09 -4.70
CA GLY A 56 13.13 3.19 -5.15
C GLY A 56 12.77 2.37 -6.39
N VAL A 57 13.43 1.22 -6.56
CA VAL A 57 13.16 0.27 -7.65
C VAL A 57 11.95 -0.60 -7.31
N TYR A 58 11.15 -0.95 -8.32
CA TYR A 58 9.92 -1.75 -8.17
C TYR A 58 10.10 -3.04 -7.36
N GLU A 59 11.18 -3.80 -7.60
CA GLU A 59 11.40 -5.09 -6.93
C GLU A 59 11.53 -4.94 -5.41
N TYR A 60 12.38 -4.01 -4.95
CA TYR A 60 12.55 -3.73 -3.53
C TYR A 60 11.26 -3.23 -2.86
N ALA A 61 10.49 -2.38 -3.53
CA ALA A 61 9.22 -1.94 -2.96
C ALA A 61 8.14 -3.02 -2.96
N LYS A 62 8.18 -3.94 -3.92
CA LYS A 62 7.30 -5.12 -3.93
C LYS A 62 7.63 -6.06 -2.77
N GLU A 63 8.92 -6.28 -2.48
CA GLU A 63 9.37 -7.05 -1.33
C GLU A 63 8.95 -6.38 -0.01
N GLU A 64 9.23 -5.09 0.16
CA GLU A 64 8.83 -4.32 1.34
C GLU A 64 7.30 -4.27 1.51
N TYR A 65 6.54 -4.16 0.41
CA TYR A 65 5.08 -4.22 0.41
C TYR A 65 4.58 -5.55 0.98
N ASN A 66 5.11 -6.67 0.47
CA ASN A 66 4.74 -8.00 0.94
C ASN A 66 5.16 -8.23 2.40
N ALA A 67 6.38 -7.83 2.77
CA ALA A 67 6.88 -7.94 4.14
C ALA A 67 6.02 -7.13 5.12
N THR A 68 5.60 -5.92 4.74
CA THR A 68 4.73 -5.07 5.55
C THR A 68 3.36 -5.72 5.76
N ILE A 69 2.78 -6.34 4.73
CA ILE A 69 1.51 -7.08 4.85
C ILE A 69 1.65 -8.22 5.87
N GLU A 70 2.73 -9.00 5.80
CA GLU A 70 2.96 -10.11 6.73
C GLU A 70 3.14 -9.62 8.18
N ILE A 71 3.81 -8.49 8.39
CA ILE A 71 3.91 -7.84 9.71
C ILE A 71 2.52 -7.44 10.22
N LEU A 72 1.69 -6.82 9.37
CA LEU A 72 0.34 -6.42 9.76
C LEU A 72 -0.55 -7.63 10.12
N LYS A 73 -0.46 -8.72 9.35
CA LYS A 73 -1.15 -9.98 9.67
C LYS A 73 -0.72 -10.54 11.03
N LYS A 74 0.60 -10.56 11.32
CA LYS A 74 1.14 -10.96 12.64
C LYS A 74 0.63 -10.06 13.76
N ARG A 75 0.40 -8.78 13.49
CA ARG A 75 -0.23 -7.80 14.41
C ARG A 75 -1.76 -7.89 14.45
N LYS A 76 -2.35 -8.98 13.95
CA LYS A 76 -3.79 -9.26 13.93
C LYS A 76 -4.62 -8.26 13.11
N PHE A 77 -4.01 -7.56 12.15
CA PHE A 77 -4.76 -6.84 11.14
C PHE A 77 -5.31 -7.82 10.11
N SER A 78 -6.54 -7.61 9.67
CA SER A 78 -7.20 -8.39 8.62
C SER A 78 -7.56 -7.48 7.45
N ILE A 79 -7.49 -8.00 6.23
CA ILE A 79 -7.83 -7.24 5.03
C ILE A 79 -9.30 -6.83 5.11
N ILE A 80 -9.55 -5.53 4.96
CA ILE A 80 -10.89 -5.00 4.76
C ILE A 80 -11.17 -5.20 3.27
N ALA A 81 -11.95 -6.21 2.91
CA ALA A 81 -12.47 -6.30 1.55
C ALA A 81 -13.20 -4.98 1.26
N ASN A 82 -12.84 -4.29 0.16
CA ASN A 82 -13.63 -3.17 -0.33
C ASN A 82 -15.03 -3.72 -0.68
N LYS A 83 -15.95 -3.70 0.28
CA LYS A 83 -17.37 -3.85 0.03
C LYS A 83 -17.82 -2.61 -0.73
N GLY A 84 -17.74 -2.63 -2.06
CA GLY A 84 -18.47 -1.67 -2.88
C GLY A 84 -17.68 -0.94 -3.96
N VAL A 85 -17.06 -1.65 -4.89
CA VAL A 85 -17.03 -1.17 -6.28
C VAL A 85 -17.65 -2.27 -7.14
N LYS A 86 -18.98 -2.22 -7.26
CA LYS A 86 -19.66 -2.87 -8.38
C LYS A 86 -19.30 -2.04 -9.60
N ASN A 87 -18.58 -2.62 -10.55
CA ASN A 87 -18.64 -2.14 -11.94
C ASN A 87 -20.06 -2.28 -12.46
#